data_AF-A0A524HGT2-F1
#
_entry.id   AF-A0A524HGT2-F1
#
_cell.length_a   1.000
_cell.length_b   1.000
_cell.length_c   1.000
_cell.angle_alpha   90.00
_cell.angle_beta   90.00
_cell.angle_gamma   90.00
#
_symmetry.space_group_name_H-M   'P 1'
#
loop_
_entity.id
_entity.type
_entity.pdbx_description
1 polymer ?
#
loop_
_entity_poly.entity_id
_entity_poly.type
_entity_poly.pdbx_seq_one_letter_code
_entity_poly.pdbx_strand_id
1 'polypeptide(L)'
;MNKAANILIVAALVAVVGIVFAIKQKDKSSVSQPDVTASSNSKITTDSRPQNPENPNIAETTANLPRLVDLGAGKCIPCKMMKPILDELREEYKGRFQVIFIDVWENPDEANKYKNKIIPTQIFFDAAGKELYRHEGFFSKEDILGKWKELGVDLAGPMSTLPVFERFVPAQIDARPKDQICYMCDGNLDLKTLITVKTEKGDVRLCGPHCYFIMYSCLTEDKTDFEKKVTVTDFASGNSIVLKDAFFLAGTDKQGRPAVQAYANAETAEKSRQATGGNIIALDALKQNELSHRCGFCDRACYPQDAAEVIVDGGLRTWGCCSHCALGVAARTGKDIEIHEKDRLTKEAIVVKTLNGSIASLEPSTAVAWFGQRQKPDGTWASAGCFHQGFFANTENLKKWVGQNPYETGKLISIHQALADKMKLSQEQIKKACKIGECSPK
;
A
#
# COMPACT_ATOMS: atom_id res chain seq x y z
N MET A 1 -31.45 28.59 -31.19
CA MET A 1 -30.89 29.66 -30.32
C MET A 1 -29.93 30.51 -31.15
N ASN A 2 -30.15 31.82 -31.19
CA ASN A 2 -29.59 32.73 -32.20
C ASN A 2 -28.10 33.04 -31.90
N LYS A 3 -27.20 32.88 -32.87
CA LYS A 3 -25.73 33.02 -32.69
C LYS A 3 -25.32 34.38 -32.10
N ALA A 4 -26.11 35.43 -32.36
CA ALA A 4 -25.92 36.76 -31.79
C ALA A 4 -26.07 36.79 -30.25
N ALA A 5 -26.95 35.98 -29.68
CA ALA A 5 -27.17 35.93 -28.22
C ALA A 5 -25.98 35.32 -27.49
N ASN A 6 -25.34 34.30 -28.07
CA ASN A 6 -24.16 33.66 -27.46
C ASN A 6 -22.94 34.59 -27.46
N ILE A 7 -22.77 35.41 -28.50
CA ILE A 7 -21.67 36.39 -28.57
C ILE A 7 -21.84 37.47 -27.50
N LEU A 8 -23.08 37.94 -27.28
CA LEU A 8 -23.38 38.93 -26.23
C LEU A 8 -23.15 38.37 -24.81
N ILE A 9 -23.48 37.10 -24.57
CA ILE A 9 -23.24 36.46 -23.27
C ILE A 9 -21.74 36.34 -22.98
N VAL A 10 -20.95 35.95 -23.99
CA VAL A 10 -19.48 35.84 -23.84
C VAL A 10 -18.84 37.22 -23.61
N ALA A 11 -19.27 38.25 -24.35
CA ALA A 11 -18.78 39.61 -24.16
C ALA A 11 -19.12 40.16 -22.75
N ALA A 12 -20.34 39.89 -22.26
CA ALA A 12 -20.74 40.27 -20.91
C ALA A 12 -19.92 39.55 -19.83
N LEU A 13 -19.63 38.25 -20.00
CA LEU A 13 -18.80 37.49 -19.06
C LEU A 13 -17.35 38.01 -19.01
N VAL A 14 -16.77 38.36 -20.16
CA VAL A 14 -15.41 38.94 -20.21
C VAL A 14 -15.37 40.31 -19.53
N ALA A 15 -16.41 41.14 -19.71
CA ALA A 15 -16.51 42.43 -19.03
C ALA A 15 -16.62 42.29 -17.50
N VAL A 16 -17.42 41.32 -17.02
CA VAL A 16 -17.55 41.03 -15.58
C VAL A 16 -16.22 40.55 -14.99
N VAL A 17 -15.49 39.67 -15.69
CA VAL A 17 -14.17 39.20 -15.24
C VAL A 17 -13.16 40.36 -15.18
N GLY A 18 -13.18 41.27 -16.17
CA GLY A 18 -12.34 42.46 -16.16
C GLY A 18 -12.61 43.41 -14.99
N ILE A 19 -13.90 43.62 -14.65
CA ILE A 19 -14.31 44.45 -13.51
C ILE A 19 -13.88 43.82 -12.18
N VAL A 20 -14.05 42.50 -12.01
CA VAL A 20 -13.61 41.79 -10.79
C VAL A 20 -12.08 41.88 -10.62
N PHE A 21 -11.32 41.80 -11.71
CA PHE A 21 -9.85 41.93 -11.64
C PHE A 21 -9.40 43.35 -11.28
N ALA A 22 -10.10 44.37 -11.78
CA ALA A 22 -9.82 45.78 -11.46
C ALA A 22 -10.15 46.14 -10.01
N ILE A 23 -11.23 45.58 -9.43
CA ILE A 23 -11.58 45.78 -8.02
C ILE A 23 -10.53 45.11 -7.11
N LYS A 24 -10.05 43.93 -7.47
CA LYS A 24 -9.08 43.17 -6.65
C LYS A 24 -7.67 43.79 -6.61
N GLN A 25 -7.32 44.64 -7.58
CA GLN A 25 -6.06 45.41 -7.54
C GLN A 25 -6.16 46.69 -6.70
N LYS A 26 -7.35 47.20 -6.43
CA LYS A 26 -7.55 48.45 -5.67
C LYS A 26 -7.43 48.28 -4.15
N ASP A 27 -7.55 47.05 -3.65
CA ASP A 27 -7.49 46.68 -2.22
C ASP A 27 -6.09 46.37 -1.67
N LYS A 28 -5.02 46.54 -2.46
CA LYS A 28 -3.64 46.20 -2.04
C LYS A 28 -2.76 47.38 -1.63
N SER A 29 -3.35 48.53 -1.33
CA SER A 29 -2.62 49.71 -0.85
C SER A 29 -3.30 50.32 0.38
N SER A 30 -2.52 50.58 1.43
CA SER A 30 -2.89 50.97 2.82
C SER A 30 -3.21 49.75 3.71
N VAL A 31 -2.62 49.53 4.89
CA VAL A 31 -2.42 50.47 6.02
C VAL A 31 -1.20 50.04 6.88
N SER A 32 -0.61 51.07 7.46
CA SER A 32 0.51 51.24 8.39
C SER A 32 0.46 50.53 9.75
N GLN A 33 1.65 50.46 10.38
CA GLN A 33 1.93 50.16 11.80
C GLN A 33 1.11 51.01 12.78
N PRO A 34 1.13 50.63 14.07
CA PRO A 34 1.72 51.55 15.03
C PRO A 34 2.75 50.91 15.97
N ASP A 35 3.68 51.77 16.35
CA ASP A 35 4.77 51.62 17.29
C ASP A 35 4.39 52.43 18.57
N VAL A 36 4.49 51.84 19.77
CA VAL A 36 4.50 52.59 21.05
C VAL A 36 5.44 51.91 22.05
N THR A 37 6.69 52.36 21.99
CA THR A 37 7.61 52.77 23.07
C THR A 37 7.27 52.55 24.57
N ALA A 38 8.29 52.03 25.27
CA ALA A 38 8.99 52.59 26.44
C ALA A 38 8.76 52.04 27.88
N SER A 39 9.89 51.53 28.40
CA SER A 39 10.51 51.81 29.71
C SER A 39 10.01 51.12 30.99
N SER A 40 10.89 50.34 31.63
CA SER A 40 11.75 50.87 32.71
C SER A 40 12.80 49.88 33.22
N ASN A 41 13.95 50.45 33.59
CA ASN A 41 15.15 49.84 34.15
C ASN A 41 14.95 49.12 35.49
N SER A 42 15.78 48.11 35.76
CA SER A 42 16.66 48.16 36.93
C SER A 42 17.94 47.34 36.71
N LYS A 43 19.06 47.95 37.05
CA LYS A 43 20.45 47.50 36.95
C LYS A 43 20.99 47.38 38.39
N ILE A 44 22.10 46.66 38.57
CA ILE A 44 23.03 46.58 39.74
C ILE A 44 22.98 45.18 40.40
N THR A 45 24.05 44.41 40.60
CA THR A 45 25.49 44.43 40.20
C THR A 45 26.12 43.08 40.61
N THR A 46 27.23 42.71 39.94
CA THR A 46 28.44 41.99 40.45
C THR A 46 28.26 40.57 41.01
N ASP A 47 29.09 39.56 40.76
CA ASP A 47 30.38 39.35 40.08
C ASP A 47 30.60 37.81 40.15
N SER A 48 31.64 37.29 39.48
CA SER A 48 32.22 35.93 39.54
C SER A 48 31.91 35.00 38.37
N ARG A 49 32.75 35.13 37.33
CA ARG A 49 33.03 34.07 36.35
C ARG A 49 33.99 33.04 36.99
N PRO A 50 33.90 31.75 36.63
CA PRO A 50 34.93 31.23 35.72
C PRO A 50 34.33 30.50 34.50
N GLN A 51 35.12 30.53 33.42
CA GLN A 51 34.83 29.87 32.15
C GLN A 51 34.83 28.35 32.29
N ASN A 52 33.88 27.67 31.64
CA ASN A 52 34.17 26.39 31.00
C ASN A 52 33.41 26.29 29.65
N PRO A 53 34.08 26.04 28.53
CA PRO A 53 33.49 25.67 27.26
C PRO A 53 33.46 24.14 27.13
N GLU A 54 32.33 23.52 26.79
CA GLU A 54 32.35 22.11 26.37
C GLU A 54 31.21 21.80 25.39
N ASN A 55 31.56 21.97 24.11
CA ASN A 55 30.97 21.29 22.97
C ASN A 55 31.51 19.84 22.99
N PRO A 56 30.67 18.80 22.87
CA PRO A 56 31.08 17.42 23.12
C PRO A 56 32.12 16.91 22.12
N ASN A 57 33.07 16.16 22.67
CA ASN A 57 34.14 15.42 21.99
C ASN A 57 33.69 14.78 20.67
N ILE A 58 34.21 15.37 19.58
CA ILE A 58 34.44 14.69 18.31
C ILE A 58 35.67 13.80 18.54
N ALA A 59 35.44 12.50 18.77
CA ALA A 59 36.49 11.52 18.62
C ALA A 59 36.70 11.28 17.12
N GLU A 60 37.86 11.73 16.63
CA GLU A 60 38.34 11.59 15.26
C GLU A 60 38.47 10.11 14.87
N THR A 61 37.68 9.69 13.88
CA THR A 61 38.09 8.66 12.93
C THR A 61 38.41 9.38 11.62
N THR A 62 39.69 9.39 11.23
CA THR A 62 40.22 10.11 10.08
C THR A 62 39.84 9.46 8.74
N ALA A 63 38.56 9.56 8.40
CA ALA A 63 38.05 9.50 7.04
C ALA A 63 36.91 10.51 6.94
N ASN A 64 37.07 11.55 6.11
CA ASN A 64 35.96 12.45 5.85
C ASN A 64 34.86 11.64 5.17
N LEU A 65 33.68 11.57 5.78
CA LEU A 65 32.53 10.90 5.19
C LEU A 65 31.79 11.86 4.25
N PRO A 66 31.18 11.35 3.16
CA PRO A 66 30.18 12.11 2.41
C PRO A 66 29.10 12.68 3.34
N ARG A 67 28.47 13.79 2.95
CA ARG A 67 27.49 14.48 3.80
C ARG A 67 26.21 14.78 3.05
N LEU A 68 25.07 14.47 3.66
CA LEU A 68 23.76 14.93 3.26
C LEU A 68 23.37 16.09 4.18
N VAL A 69 23.24 17.29 3.62
CA VAL A 69 22.76 18.47 4.35
C VAL A 69 21.32 18.74 3.94
N ASP A 70 20.39 18.69 4.90
CA ASP A 70 19.00 19.11 4.72
C ASP A 70 18.80 20.50 5.33
N LEU A 71 18.38 21.44 4.51
CA LEU A 71 18.02 22.80 4.88
C LEU A 71 16.51 22.84 5.04
N GLY A 72 16.01 22.89 6.27
CA GLY A 72 14.58 22.82 6.55
C GLY A 72 14.14 23.75 7.66
N ALA A 73 12.91 23.56 8.16
CA ALA A 73 12.43 24.30 9.32
C ALA A 73 11.33 23.56 10.08
N GLY A 74 11.31 23.68 11.40
CA GLY A 74 10.40 22.92 12.28
C GLY A 74 8.89 23.15 12.05
N LYS A 75 8.47 24.28 11.46
CA LYS A 75 7.03 24.52 11.14
C LYS A 75 6.68 24.35 9.66
N CYS A 76 7.64 23.98 8.81
CA CYS A 76 7.39 23.68 7.41
C CYS A 76 6.87 22.24 7.25
N ILE A 77 5.70 22.07 6.63
CA ILE A 77 5.04 20.74 6.52
C ILE A 77 5.93 19.74 5.78
N PRO A 78 6.45 20.02 4.57
CA PRO A 78 7.40 19.12 3.92
C PRO A 78 8.68 18.84 4.73
N CYS A 79 9.19 19.80 5.52
CA CYS A 79 10.36 19.55 6.38
C CYS A 79 10.04 18.59 7.54
N LYS A 80 8.83 18.67 8.11
CA LYS A 80 8.39 17.69 9.12
C LYS A 80 8.34 16.27 8.57
N MET A 81 8.05 16.12 7.28
CA MET A 81 8.06 14.83 6.58
C MET A 81 9.48 14.32 6.33
N MET A 82 10.44 15.21 6.11
CA MET A 82 11.85 14.84 5.98
C MET A 82 12.45 14.36 7.31
N LYS A 83 12.05 14.94 8.44
CA LYS A 83 12.62 14.63 9.76
C LYS A 83 12.72 13.11 10.07
N PRO A 84 11.65 12.30 9.99
CA PRO A 84 11.75 10.86 10.26
C PRO A 84 12.69 10.15 9.28
N ILE A 85 12.70 10.55 8.01
CA ILE A 85 13.62 10.00 6.99
C ILE A 85 15.08 10.32 7.34
N LEU A 86 15.37 11.56 7.72
CA LEU A 86 16.72 11.99 8.10
C LEU A 86 17.19 11.30 9.39
N ASP A 87 16.31 11.10 10.35
CA ASP A 87 16.60 10.40 11.60
C ASP A 87 16.89 8.91 11.32
N GLU A 88 16.08 8.26 10.48
CA GLU A 88 16.30 6.88 10.05
C GLU A 88 17.62 6.71 9.25
N LEU A 89 17.91 7.63 8.33
CA LEU A 89 19.17 7.64 7.58
C LEU A 89 20.38 7.83 8.52
N ARG A 90 20.25 8.69 9.54
CA ARG A 90 21.33 8.94 10.51
C ARG A 90 21.66 7.70 11.32
N GLU A 91 20.64 6.94 11.71
CA GLU A 91 20.82 5.71 12.49
C GLU A 91 21.32 4.55 11.60
N GLU A 92 20.66 4.27 10.48
CA GLU A 92 20.99 3.11 9.63
C GLU A 92 22.34 3.24 8.92
N TYR A 93 22.73 4.46 8.54
CA TYR A 93 23.93 4.73 7.77
C TYR A 93 25.04 5.38 8.58
N LYS A 94 24.96 5.28 9.91
CA LYS A 94 26.00 5.75 10.82
C LYS A 94 27.36 5.18 10.40
N GLY A 95 28.34 6.08 10.21
CA GLY A 95 29.69 5.72 9.77
C GLY A 95 29.87 5.55 8.26
N ARG A 96 28.82 5.75 7.44
CA ARG A 96 28.89 5.69 5.97
C ARG A 96 28.80 7.06 5.32
N PHE A 97 27.85 7.87 5.77
CA PHE A 97 27.72 9.28 5.43
C PHE A 97 27.11 10.03 6.61
N GLN A 98 27.28 11.36 6.66
CA GLN A 98 26.73 12.19 7.74
C GLN A 98 25.41 12.82 7.29
N VAL A 99 24.40 12.80 8.15
CA VAL A 99 23.13 13.50 7.95
C VAL A 99 23.09 14.74 8.84
N ILE A 100 23.16 15.91 8.23
CA ILE A 100 23.14 17.21 8.91
C ILE A 100 21.81 17.89 8.59
N PHE A 101 21.07 18.27 9.62
CA PHE A 101 19.86 19.10 9.47
C PHE A 101 20.17 20.49 9.98
N ILE A 102 19.86 21.51 9.17
CA ILE A 102 20.01 22.92 9.52
C ILE A 102 18.62 23.54 9.47
N ASP A 103 18.11 23.96 10.63
CA ASP A 103 16.90 24.78 10.68
C ASP A 103 17.25 26.19 10.18
N VAL A 104 16.68 26.58 9.04
CA VAL A 104 17.00 27.86 8.38
C VAL A 104 16.42 29.07 9.11
N TRP A 105 15.47 28.88 10.02
CA TRP A 105 14.91 29.95 10.85
C TRP A 105 15.67 30.13 12.16
N GLU A 106 16.22 29.04 12.72
CA GLU A 106 17.05 29.11 13.92
C GLU A 106 18.52 29.44 13.59
N ASN A 107 19.03 28.96 12.45
CA ASN A 107 20.43 29.10 12.03
C ASN A 107 20.56 29.75 10.64
N PRO A 108 20.06 30.98 10.44
CA PRO A 108 20.01 31.63 9.12
C PRO A 108 21.41 31.85 8.52
N ASP A 109 22.40 32.21 9.34
CA ASP A 109 23.77 32.44 8.87
C ASP A 109 24.44 31.15 8.38
N GLU A 110 24.10 30.00 8.97
CA GLU A 110 24.58 28.71 8.52
C GLU A 110 23.91 28.29 7.22
N ALA A 111 22.58 28.46 7.12
CA ALA A 111 21.80 28.19 5.92
C ALA A 111 22.22 29.05 4.72
N ASN A 112 22.57 30.32 4.96
CA ASN A 112 23.00 31.27 3.93
C ASN A 112 24.27 30.82 3.19
N LYS A 113 25.16 30.07 3.85
CA LYS A 113 26.36 29.49 3.21
C LYS A 113 26.02 28.60 2.03
N TYR A 114 24.85 27.97 2.05
CA TYR A 114 24.38 27.05 1.03
C TYR A 114 23.51 27.71 -0.04
N LYS A 115 23.35 29.05 0.01
CA LYS A 115 22.57 29.87 -0.93
C LYS A 115 21.13 29.35 -1.12
N ASN A 116 20.52 28.94 0.00
CA ASN A 116 19.20 28.33 -0.03
C ASN A 116 18.12 29.30 -0.53
N LYS A 117 17.19 28.80 -1.36
CA LYS A 117 16.05 29.59 -1.85
C LYS A 117 14.70 29.00 -1.44
N ILE A 118 14.63 27.68 -1.26
CA ILE A 118 13.42 26.91 -0.99
C ILE A 118 13.71 25.92 0.14
N ILE A 119 12.73 25.60 0.97
CA ILE A 119 12.83 24.51 1.96
C ILE A 119 11.73 23.47 1.73
N PRO A 120 12.01 22.18 2.00
CA PRO A 120 13.32 21.62 2.33
C PRO A 120 14.24 21.56 1.09
N THR A 121 15.55 21.65 1.29
CA THR A 121 16.56 21.46 0.24
C THR A 121 17.62 20.47 0.74
N GLN A 122 17.83 19.37 0.01
CA GLN A 122 18.85 18.36 0.33
C GLN A 122 20.06 18.53 -0.58
N ILE A 123 21.24 18.63 0.01
CA ILE A 123 22.50 18.85 -0.70
C ILE A 123 23.46 17.71 -0.38
N PHE A 124 24.01 17.11 -1.43
CA PHE A 124 24.92 15.98 -1.38
C PHE A 124 26.34 16.50 -1.53
N PHE A 125 27.20 16.17 -0.58
CA PHE A 125 28.62 16.50 -0.58
C PHE A 125 29.46 15.24 -0.60
N ASP A 126 30.56 15.24 -1.37
CA ASP A 126 31.58 14.22 -1.23
C ASP A 126 32.38 14.39 0.08
N ALA A 127 33.28 13.43 0.33
CA ALA A 127 34.23 13.45 1.43
C ALA A 127 35.17 14.68 1.42
N ALA A 128 35.42 15.29 0.27
CA ALA A 128 36.23 16.50 0.16
C ALA A 128 35.42 17.79 0.44
N GLY A 129 34.10 17.68 0.61
CA GLY A 129 33.21 18.81 0.82
C GLY A 129 32.76 19.51 -0.46
N LYS A 130 32.96 18.90 -1.63
CA LYS A 130 32.42 19.40 -2.91
C LYS A 130 30.95 19.04 -3.03
N GLU A 131 30.12 20.01 -3.39
CA GLU A 131 28.71 19.79 -3.73
C GLU A 131 28.61 18.95 -5.01
N LEU A 132 27.95 17.80 -4.89
CA LEU A 132 27.72 16.84 -5.97
C LEU A 132 26.35 17.01 -6.61
N TYR A 133 25.33 17.26 -5.78
CA TYR A 133 23.94 17.34 -6.20
C TYR A 133 23.09 18.10 -5.19
N ARG A 134 21.97 18.65 -5.67
CA ARG A 134 20.98 19.37 -4.88
C ARG A 134 19.57 19.02 -5.34
N HIS A 135 18.68 18.77 -4.38
CA HIS A 135 17.25 18.57 -4.58
C HIS A 135 16.46 19.61 -3.80
N GLU A 136 15.37 20.10 -4.38
CA GLU A 136 14.43 21.02 -3.73
C GLU A 136 13.08 20.32 -3.56
N GLY A 137 12.53 20.35 -2.34
CA GLY A 137 11.29 19.69 -1.99
C GLY A 137 11.48 18.38 -1.23
N PHE A 138 10.39 17.62 -1.07
CA PHE A 138 10.42 16.33 -0.42
C PHE A 138 11.30 15.34 -1.18
N PHE A 139 12.10 14.54 -0.46
CA PHE A 139 12.98 13.53 -1.05
C PHE A 139 12.91 12.25 -0.23
N SER A 140 12.46 11.16 -0.85
CA SER A 140 12.28 9.88 -0.14
C SER A 140 13.62 9.26 0.26
N LYS A 141 13.60 8.38 1.26
CA LYS A 141 14.78 7.62 1.70
C LYS A 141 15.40 6.88 0.52
N GLU A 142 14.58 6.18 -0.26
CA GLU A 142 15.03 5.40 -1.41
C GLU A 142 15.65 6.26 -2.50
N ASP A 143 15.07 7.43 -2.79
CA ASP A 143 15.61 8.32 -3.80
C ASP A 143 16.94 8.96 -3.36
N ILE A 144 17.08 9.29 -2.06
CA ILE A 144 18.35 9.75 -1.47
C ILE A 144 19.44 8.67 -1.64
N LEU A 145 19.11 7.42 -1.32
CA LEU A 145 20.04 6.29 -1.44
C LEU A 145 20.37 5.97 -2.91
N GLY A 146 19.37 6.04 -3.79
CA GLY A 146 19.55 5.94 -5.23
C GLY A 146 20.46 7.03 -5.76
N LYS A 147 20.31 8.27 -5.27
CA LYS A 147 21.16 9.40 -5.63
C LYS A 147 22.60 9.18 -5.18
N TRP A 148 22.84 8.71 -3.96
CA TRP A 148 24.19 8.38 -3.50
C TRP A 148 24.88 7.35 -4.41
N LYS A 149 24.13 6.33 -4.85
CA LYS A 149 24.63 5.33 -5.80
C LYS A 149 24.98 5.95 -7.15
N GLU A 150 24.13 6.82 -7.70
CA GLU A 150 24.42 7.54 -8.96
C GLU A 150 25.66 8.43 -8.86
N LEU A 151 25.88 9.01 -7.68
CA LEU A 151 27.04 9.85 -7.38
C LEU A 151 28.33 9.06 -7.12
N GLY A 152 28.31 7.74 -7.28
CA GLY A 152 29.48 6.87 -7.11
C GLY A 152 29.88 6.65 -5.66
N VAL A 153 29.01 6.99 -4.69
CA VAL A 153 29.21 6.66 -3.28
C VAL A 153 28.66 5.27 -3.05
N ASP A 154 29.56 4.30 -2.88
CA ASP A 154 29.18 2.94 -2.54
C ASP A 154 28.76 2.87 -1.07
N LEU A 155 27.45 3.02 -0.84
CA LEU A 155 26.85 2.85 0.47
C LEU A 155 26.61 1.38 0.84
N ALA A 156 27.12 0.39 0.09
CA ALA A 156 26.91 -1.02 0.41
C ALA A 156 27.65 -1.44 1.71
N GLY A 157 27.05 -2.00 2.75
CA GLY A 157 25.64 -2.19 3.10
C GLY A 157 25.11 -1.36 4.28
N PRO A 158 24.55 -2.03 5.28
CA PRO A 158 23.15 -2.35 5.08
C PRO A 158 22.32 -1.05 4.85
N MET A 159 21.76 -0.87 3.63
CA MET A 159 20.29 -0.65 3.59
C MET A 159 19.77 -1.63 4.60
N SER A 160 19.09 -1.25 5.70
CA SER A 160 18.48 -2.18 6.66
C SER A 160 18.31 -3.54 5.99
N THR A 161 19.33 -4.42 6.09
CA THR A 161 19.42 -5.50 5.10
C THR A 161 18.51 -6.49 5.72
N LEU A 162 17.25 -6.40 5.30
CA LEU A 162 16.30 -7.42 5.64
C LEU A 162 17.01 -8.73 5.36
N PRO A 163 17.06 -9.62 6.36
CA PRO A 163 17.82 -10.85 6.23
C PRO A 163 17.36 -11.52 4.95
N VAL A 164 18.32 -11.90 4.11
CA VAL A 164 18.01 -12.62 2.87
C VAL A 164 17.28 -13.89 3.28
N PHE A 165 16.03 -13.98 2.88
CA PHE A 165 15.20 -15.13 3.13
C PHE A 165 14.34 -15.39 1.91
N GLU A 166 14.63 -16.49 1.25
CA GLU A 166 14.00 -16.89 0.00
C GLU A 166 13.78 -18.40 0.00
N ARG A 167 12.73 -18.81 -0.70
CA ARG A 167 12.42 -20.22 -0.95
C ARG A 167 11.87 -20.32 -2.36
N PHE A 168 12.74 -20.64 -3.32
CA PHE A 168 12.35 -20.80 -4.72
C PHE A 168 12.00 -22.24 -5.10
N VAL A 169 12.32 -23.20 -4.23
CA VAL A 169 11.89 -24.59 -4.32
C VAL A 169 11.00 -24.88 -3.12
N PRO A 170 9.77 -25.39 -3.30
CA PRO A 170 8.89 -25.65 -2.17
C PRO A 170 9.51 -26.70 -1.26
N ALA A 171 9.29 -26.57 0.05
CA ALA A 171 9.81 -27.52 1.05
C ALA A 171 9.17 -28.91 0.89
N GLN A 172 7.95 -28.95 0.34
CA GLN A 172 7.25 -30.17 -0.03
C GLN A 172 6.62 -29.98 -1.41
N ILE A 173 6.71 -30.99 -2.27
CA ILE A 173 5.95 -30.99 -3.51
C ILE A 173 4.48 -31.24 -3.17
N ASP A 174 3.59 -30.40 -3.70
CA ASP A 174 2.16 -30.63 -3.58
C ASP A 174 1.75 -31.80 -4.47
N ALA A 175 1.68 -32.99 -3.88
CA ALA A 175 1.28 -34.23 -4.55
C ALA A 175 -0.24 -34.47 -4.49
N ARG A 176 -1.03 -33.52 -3.97
CA ARG A 176 -2.49 -33.66 -3.96
C ARG A 176 -3.00 -33.74 -5.40
N PRO A 177 -3.99 -34.59 -5.70
CA PRO A 177 -4.62 -34.60 -7.01
C PRO A 177 -5.17 -33.21 -7.35
N LYS A 178 -4.95 -32.74 -8.59
CA LYS A 178 -5.42 -31.41 -9.03
C LYS A 178 -6.92 -31.20 -8.80
N ASP A 179 -7.69 -32.28 -8.85
CA ASP A 179 -9.13 -32.26 -8.70
C ASP A 179 -9.58 -32.23 -7.22
N GLN A 180 -8.65 -32.22 -6.27
CA GLN A 180 -8.83 -31.98 -4.83
C GLN A 180 -8.34 -30.60 -4.38
N ILE A 181 -7.78 -29.81 -5.29
CA ILE A 181 -7.20 -28.49 -5.01
C ILE A 181 -8.12 -27.41 -5.59
N CYS A 182 -8.44 -26.40 -4.78
CA CYS A 182 -9.16 -25.23 -5.26
C CYS A 182 -8.32 -24.43 -6.25
N TYR A 183 -8.83 -24.23 -7.46
CA TYR A 183 -8.16 -23.47 -8.51
C TYR A 183 -7.77 -22.03 -8.11
N MET A 184 -8.50 -21.44 -7.15
CA MET A 184 -8.33 -20.03 -6.80
C MET A 184 -7.37 -19.80 -5.65
N CYS A 185 -7.43 -20.63 -4.59
CA CYS A 185 -6.68 -20.41 -3.35
C CYS A 185 -5.71 -21.54 -3.01
N ASP A 186 -5.60 -22.58 -3.84
CA ASP A 186 -4.81 -23.80 -3.62
C ASP A 186 -5.15 -24.57 -2.33
N GLY A 187 -6.26 -24.20 -1.67
CA GLY A 187 -6.82 -24.89 -0.51
C GLY A 187 -7.44 -26.23 -0.88
N ASN A 188 -7.65 -27.08 0.13
CA ASN A 188 -8.38 -28.34 -0.05
C ASN A 188 -9.83 -28.06 -0.45
N LEU A 189 -10.35 -28.87 -1.36
CA LEU A 189 -11.77 -28.89 -1.68
C LEU A 189 -12.55 -29.64 -0.59
N ASP A 190 -13.59 -29.01 -0.06
CA ASP A 190 -14.64 -29.71 0.67
C ASP A 190 -15.73 -30.09 -0.32
N LEU A 191 -16.03 -31.39 -0.40
CA LEU A 191 -17.05 -31.90 -1.31
C LEU A 191 -18.43 -31.29 -1.03
N LYS A 192 -18.72 -30.88 0.21
CA LYS A 192 -20.02 -30.29 0.60
C LYS A 192 -20.25 -28.87 0.08
N THR A 193 -19.18 -28.15 -0.24
CA THR A 193 -19.25 -26.76 -0.73
C THR A 193 -18.65 -26.61 -2.11
N LEU A 194 -18.23 -27.71 -2.74
CA LEU A 194 -17.60 -27.71 -4.05
C LEU A 194 -18.46 -26.99 -5.09
N ILE A 195 -17.81 -26.08 -5.82
CA ILE A 195 -18.33 -25.49 -7.05
C ILE A 195 -17.49 -25.97 -8.21
N THR A 196 -18.17 -26.38 -9.29
CA THR A 196 -17.54 -26.76 -10.55
C THR A 196 -18.01 -25.85 -11.67
N VAL A 197 -17.07 -25.24 -12.38
CA VAL A 197 -17.33 -24.43 -13.58
C VAL A 197 -16.86 -25.21 -14.78
N LYS A 198 -17.78 -25.52 -15.71
CA LYS A 198 -17.46 -26.21 -16.96
C LYS A 198 -16.76 -25.23 -17.92
N THR A 199 -15.62 -25.63 -18.47
CA THR A 199 -14.89 -24.88 -19.50
C THR A 199 -14.45 -25.81 -20.63
N GLU A 200 -14.10 -25.24 -21.79
CA GLU A 200 -13.59 -26.01 -22.93
C GLU A 200 -12.27 -26.74 -22.63
N LYS A 201 -11.48 -26.26 -21.65
CA LYS A 201 -10.18 -26.82 -21.27
C LYS A 201 -10.25 -27.74 -20.04
N GLY A 202 -11.45 -28.02 -19.57
CA GLY A 202 -11.71 -28.87 -18.41
C GLY A 202 -12.45 -28.16 -17.29
N ASP A 203 -12.75 -28.92 -16.24
CA ASP A 203 -13.50 -28.42 -15.10
C ASP A 203 -12.62 -27.58 -14.18
N VAL A 204 -13.10 -26.38 -13.83
CA VAL A 204 -12.50 -25.55 -12.79
C VAL A 204 -13.21 -25.83 -11.48
N ARG A 205 -12.47 -26.32 -10.48
CA ARG A 205 -13.00 -26.67 -9.16
C ARG A 205 -12.65 -25.62 -8.11
N LEU A 206 -13.64 -25.23 -7.33
CA LEU A 206 -13.57 -24.13 -6.36
C LEU A 206 -14.13 -24.61 -5.02
N CYS A 207 -13.49 -24.21 -3.91
CA CYS A 207 -13.84 -24.71 -2.58
C CYS A 207 -15.19 -24.20 -2.06
N GLY A 208 -15.80 -23.19 -2.70
CA GLY A 208 -17.05 -22.61 -2.25
C GLY A 208 -17.50 -21.39 -3.06
N PRO A 209 -18.71 -20.87 -2.76
CA PRO A 209 -19.26 -19.67 -3.39
C PRO A 209 -18.30 -18.47 -3.40
N HIS A 210 -17.55 -18.25 -2.32
CA HIS A 210 -16.59 -17.15 -2.26
C HIS A 210 -15.51 -17.21 -3.37
N CYS A 211 -14.81 -18.34 -3.48
CA CYS A 211 -13.79 -18.52 -4.52
C CYS A 211 -14.39 -18.48 -5.93
N TYR A 212 -15.65 -18.91 -6.07
CA TYR A 212 -16.40 -18.73 -7.31
C TYR A 212 -16.64 -17.27 -7.65
N PHE A 213 -17.11 -16.44 -6.72
CA PHE A 213 -17.34 -15.02 -7.02
C PHE A 213 -16.05 -14.22 -7.18
N ILE A 214 -14.97 -14.63 -6.52
CA ILE A 214 -13.62 -14.14 -6.84
C ILE A 214 -13.30 -14.42 -8.31
N MET A 215 -13.40 -15.69 -8.75
CA MET A 215 -13.14 -16.06 -10.15
C MET A 215 -14.07 -15.30 -11.10
N TYR A 216 -15.37 -15.28 -10.81
CA TYR A 216 -16.40 -14.61 -11.59
C TYR A 216 -16.11 -13.11 -11.77
N SER A 217 -15.64 -12.44 -10.71
CA SER A 217 -15.25 -11.02 -10.76
C SER A 217 -14.06 -10.76 -11.69
N CYS A 218 -13.22 -11.77 -11.94
CA CYS A 218 -12.03 -11.69 -12.78
C CYS A 218 -12.31 -11.98 -14.27
N LEU A 219 -13.46 -12.60 -14.59
CA LEU A 219 -13.81 -12.95 -15.96
C LEU A 219 -14.08 -11.71 -16.80
N THR A 220 -13.50 -11.69 -18.01
CA THR A 220 -13.69 -10.64 -19.01
C THR A 220 -14.56 -11.05 -20.19
N GLU A 221 -14.99 -12.31 -20.23
CA GLU A 221 -15.92 -12.82 -21.24
C GLU A 221 -17.36 -12.38 -20.95
N ASP A 222 -18.26 -12.61 -21.91
CA ASP A 222 -19.69 -12.46 -21.70
C ASP A 222 -20.15 -13.41 -20.58
N LYS A 223 -20.91 -12.86 -19.64
CA LYS A 223 -21.39 -13.52 -18.44
C LYS A 223 -22.88 -13.85 -18.51
N THR A 224 -23.52 -13.59 -19.65
CA THR A 224 -24.93 -13.94 -19.87
C THR A 224 -25.11 -15.44 -19.67
N ASP A 225 -26.06 -15.81 -18.80
CA ASP A 225 -26.38 -17.19 -18.45
C ASP A 225 -25.19 -18.03 -17.92
N PHE A 226 -24.12 -17.39 -17.42
CA PHE A 226 -22.90 -18.09 -17.01
C PHE A 226 -23.17 -19.15 -15.93
N GLU A 227 -24.13 -18.91 -15.04
CA GLU A 227 -24.56 -19.85 -14.00
C GLU A 227 -25.06 -21.20 -14.54
N LYS A 228 -25.46 -21.30 -15.82
CA LYS A 228 -25.89 -22.57 -16.44
C LYS A 228 -24.73 -23.56 -16.62
N LYS A 229 -23.50 -23.07 -16.76
CA LYS A 229 -22.28 -23.90 -16.84
C LYS A 229 -21.62 -24.13 -15.48
N VAL A 230 -22.29 -23.75 -14.38
CA VAL A 230 -21.78 -23.88 -13.02
C VAL A 230 -22.66 -24.83 -12.23
N THR A 231 -22.04 -25.76 -11.52
CA THR A 231 -22.71 -26.59 -10.53
C THR A 231 -22.16 -26.34 -9.13
N VAL A 232 -23.01 -26.56 -8.14
CA VAL A 232 -22.68 -26.49 -6.71
C VAL A 232 -23.17 -27.76 -6.04
N THR A 233 -22.42 -28.25 -5.04
CA THR A 233 -22.86 -29.40 -4.27
C THR A 233 -24.00 -29.04 -3.31
N ASP A 234 -25.04 -29.85 -3.31
CA ASP A 234 -26.08 -29.89 -2.29
C ASP A 234 -25.46 -30.26 -0.94
N PHE A 235 -25.52 -29.35 0.03
CA PHE A 235 -24.87 -29.50 1.32
C PHE A 235 -25.42 -30.68 2.14
N ALA A 236 -26.69 -31.05 1.91
CA ALA A 236 -27.34 -32.15 2.61
C ALA A 236 -27.03 -33.53 2.01
N SER A 237 -27.16 -33.68 0.68
CA SER A 237 -27.08 -34.96 -0.01
C SER A 237 -25.74 -35.22 -0.71
N GLY A 238 -24.93 -34.19 -0.96
CA GLY A 238 -23.70 -34.29 -1.73
C GLY A 238 -23.91 -34.32 -3.26
N ASN A 239 -25.15 -34.21 -3.73
CA ASN A 239 -25.47 -34.23 -5.16
C ASN A 239 -25.12 -32.91 -5.85
N SER A 240 -24.80 -32.95 -7.14
CA SER A 240 -24.54 -31.76 -7.93
C SER A 240 -25.83 -31.07 -8.38
N ILE A 241 -25.95 -29.76 -8.13
CA ILE A 241 -27.08 -28.91 -8.53
C ILE A 241 -26.56 -27.85 -9.51
N VAL A 242 -27.33 -27.48 -10.54
CA VAL A 242 -27.02 -26.29 -11.36
C VAL A 242 -27.13 -25.05 -10.47
N LEU A 243 -26.13 -24.16 -10.52
CA LEU A 243 -26.03 -23.01 -9.60
C LEU A 243 -27.30 -22.15 -9.59
N LYS A 244 -27.92 -21.97 -10.76
CA LYS A 244 -29.15 -21.18 -10.93
C LYS A 244 -30.36 -21.73 -10.17
N ASP A 245 -30.38 -23.03 -9.93
CA ASP A 245 -31.51 -23.76 -9.34
C ASP A 245 -31.31 -24.02 -7.83
N ALA A 246 -30.19 -23.57 -7.26
CA ALA A 246 -29.85 -23.77 -5.86
C ALA A 246 -30.44 -22.69 -4.93
N PHE A 247 -30.78 -23.12 -3.72
CA PHE A 247 -31.12 -22.25 -2.59
C PHE A 247 -29.89 -22.06 -1.72
N PHE A 248 -29.57 -20.82 -1.32
CA PHE A 248 -28.36 -20.54 -0.55
C PHE A 248 -28.69 -20.17 0.88
N LEU A 249 -28.13 -20.89 1.85
CA LEU A 249 -28.11 -20.47 3.24
C LEU A 249 -26.83 -19.69 3.51
N ALA A 250 -26.97 -18.37 3.68
CA ALA A 250 -25.89 -17.47 4.03
C ALA A 250 -25.87 -17.24 5.55
N GLY A 251 -24.73 -17.52 6.17
CA GLY A 251 -24.49 -17.30 7.59
C GLY A 251 -23.04 -16.95 7.85
N THR A 252 -22.56 -17.26 9.06
CA THR A 252 -21.16 -17.09 9.43
C THR A 252 -20.61 -18.38 10.01
N ASP A 253 -19.33 -18.65 9.77
CA ASP A 253 -18.62 -19.71 10.46
C ASP A 253 -18.33 -19.34 11.94
N LYS A 254 -17.67 -20.24 12.67
CA LYS A 254 -17.34 -20.03 14.09
C LYS A 254 -16.38 -18.86 14.33
N GLN A 255 -15.70 -18.40 13.28
CA GLN A 255 -14.76 -17.29 13.30
C GLN A 255 -15.42 -15.98 12.83
N GLY A 256 -16.73 -15.99 12.55
CA GLY A 256 -17.48 -14.83 12.07
C GLY A 256 -17.25 -14.51 10.60
N ARG A 257 -16.59 -15.40 9.83
CA ARG A 257 -16.43 -15.22 8.39
C ARG A 257 -17.71 -15.63 7.68
N PRO A 258 -18.08 -14.97 6.56
CA PRO A 258 -19.21 -15.41 5.75
C PRO A 258 -19.07 -16.89 5.33
N ALA A 259 -20.15 -17.64 5.51
CA ALA A 259 -20.26 -19.03 5.12
C ALA A 259 -21.54 -19.21 4.30
N VAL A 260 -21.44 -19.96 3.20
CA VAL A 260 -22.56 -20.16 2.27
C VAL A 260 -22.69 -21.64 1.97
N GLN A 261 -23.89 -22.17 2.19
CA GLN A 261 -24.27 -23.55 1.90
C GLN A 261 -25.32 -23.54 0.79
N ALA A 262 -25.25 -24.47 -0.16
CA ALA A 262 -26.21 -24.61 -1.23
C ALA A 262 -27.13 -25.82 -1.00
N TYR A 263 -28.39 -25.70 -1.40
CA TYR A 263 -29.42 -26.71 -1.24
C TYR A 263 -30.24 -26.87 -2.51
N ALA A 264 -30.64 -28.10 -2.82
CA ALA A 264 -31.45 -28.43 -3.99
C ALA A 264 -32.92 -28.02 -3.81
N ASN A 265 -33.37 -27.84 -2.56
CA ASN A 265 -34.75 -27.49 -2.25
C ASN A 265 -34.85 -26.59 -1.01
N ALA A 266 -35.89 -25.76 -0.98
CA ALA A 266 -36.11 -24.80 0.09
C ALA A 266 -36.35 -25.45 1.47
N GLU A 267 -36.97 -26.64 1.52
CA GLU A 267 -37.29 -27.33 2.77
C GLU A 267 -36.02 -27.79 3.52
N THR A 268 -35.05 -28.36 2.80
CA THR A 268 -33.76 -28.76 3.37
C THR A 268 -32.92 -27.56 3.78
N ALA A 269 -32.95 -26.47 3.01
CA ALA A 269 -32.34 -25.21 3.40
C ALA A 269 -32.95 -24.66 4.70
N GLU A 270 -34.27 -24.68 4.82
CA GLU A 270 -35.01 -24.21 5.99
C GLU A 270 -34.71 -25.07 7.24
N LYS A 271 -34.65 -26.39 7.08
CA LYS A 271 -34.23 -27.29 8.16
C LYS A 271 -32.81 -26.97 8.65
N SER A 272 -31.89 -26.68 7.73
CA SER A 272 -30.53 -26.28 8.11
C SER A 272 -30.49 -24.91 8.79
N ARG A 273 -31.27 -23.94 8.29
CA ARG A 273 -31.41 -22.60 8.88
C ARG A 273 -31.93 -22.68 10.32
N GLN A 274 -32.91 -23.54 10.59
CA GLN A 274 -33.43 -23.75 11.95
C GLN A 274 -32.37 -24.35 12.90
N ALA A 275 -31.46 -25.18 12.39
CA ALA A 275 -30.42 -25.80 13.18
C ALA A 275 -29.18 -24.91 13.39
N THR A 276 -28.84 -24.07 12.41
CA THR A 276 -27.54 -23.36 12.37
C THR A 276 -27.65 -21.83 12.31
N GLY A 277 -28.86 -21.30 12.12
CA GLY A 277 -29.10 -19.88 11.88
C GLY A 277 -28.82 -19.47 10.44
N GLY A 278 -28.75 -18.15 10.20
CA GLY A 278 -28.51 -17.55 8.89
C GLY A 278 -29.78 -17.21 8.11
N ASN A 279 -29.59 -16.81 6.85
CA ASN A 279 -30.63 -16.34 5.94
C ASN A 279 -30.62 -17.15 4.65
N ILE A 280 -31.79 -17.62 4.23
CA ILE A 280 -31.95 -18.21 2.89
C ILE A 280 -32.08 -17.08 1.89
N ILE A 281 -31.22 -17.08 0.89
CA ILE A 281 -31.15 -16.05 -0.15
C ILE A 281 -31.11 -16.69 -1.54
N ALA A 282 -31.65 -15.97 -2.52
CA ALA A 282 -31.55 -16.34 -3.93
C ALA A 282 -30.15 -16.06 -4.50
N LEU A 283 -29.82 -16.66 -5.64
CA LEU A 283 -28.53 -16.49 -6.31
C LEU A 283 -28.20 -15.02 -6.60
N ASP A 284 -29.16 -14.22 -7.03
CA ASP A 284 -28.93 -12.80 -7.33
C ASP A 284 -28.55 -11.98 -6.09
N ALA A 285 -29.22 -12.24 -4.96
CA ALA A 285 -28.88 -11.61 -3.69
C ALA A 285 -27.51 -12.07 -3.18
N LEU A 286 -27.19 -13.37 -3.31
CA LEU A 286 -25.86 -13.89 -2.99
C LEU A 286 -24.77 -13.23 -3.85
N LYS A 287 -25.01 -13.13 -5.16
CA LYS A 287 -24.10 -12.49 -6.10
C LYS A 287 -23.87 -11.02 -5.75
N GLN A 288 -24.92 -10.27 -5.42
CA GLN A 288 -24.78 -8.89 -4.96
C GLN A 288 -23.95 -8.80 -3.68
N ASN A 289 -24.19 -9.67 -2.71
CA ASN A 289 -23.43 -9.71 -1.46
C ASN A 289 -21.95 -10.01 -1.70
N GLU A 290 -21.63 -11.03 -2.48
CA GLU A 290 -20.27 -11.47 -2.76
C GLU A 290 -19.48 -10.46 -3.60
N LEU A 291 -20.16 -9.69 -4.46
CA LEU A 291 -19.55 -8.68 -5.31
C LEU A 291 -19.60 -7.25 -4.73
N SER A 292 -20.19 -7.08 -3.55
CA SER A 292 -20.37 -5.76 -2.91
C SER A 292 -19.05 -5.10 -2.51
N HIS A 293 -18.06 -5.90 -2.13
CA HIS A 293 -16.75 -5.43 -1.70
C HIS A 293 -15.70 -5.84 -2.73
N ARG A 294 -15.03 -4.84 -3.30
CA ARG A 294 -14.02 -5.04 -4.35
C ARG A 294 -12.70 -4.44 -3.93
N CYS A 295 -11.63 -5.11 -4.35
CA CYS A 295 -10.27 -4.62 -4.21
C CYS A 295 -10.09 -3.32 -4.99
N GLY A 296 -9.69 -2.25 -4.32
CA GLY A 296 -9.44 -0.94 -4.90
C GLY A 296 -8.26 -0.90 -5.87
N PHE A 297 -7.49 -1.99 -6.00
CA PHE A 297 -6.39 -2.11 -6.96
C PHE A 297 -6.71 -3.03 -8.15
N CYS A 298 -7.14 -4.27 -7.90
CA CYS A 298 -7.35 -5.27 -8.95
C CYS A 298 -8.83 -5.56 -9.26
N ASP A 299 -9.76 -4.87 -8.61
CA ASP A 299 -11.22 -5.03 -8.75
C ASP A 299 -11.78 -6.42 -8.45
N ARG A 300 -10.96 -7.33 -7.89
CA ARG A 300 -11.42 -8.64 -7.44
C ARG A 300 -12.39 -8.49 -6.28
N ALA A 301 -13.43 -9.32 -6.25
CA ALA A 301 -14.27 -9.51 -5.06
C ALA A 301 -13.41 -9.91 -3.85
N CYS A 302 -13.71 -9.39 -2.67
CA CYS A 302 -13.01 -9.76 -1.45
C CYS A 302 -13.91 -9.63 -0.24
N TYR A 303 -13.67 -10.46 0.77
CA TYR A 303 -14.29 -10.30 2.07
C TYR A 303 -13.51 -9.27 2.90
N PRO A 304 -14.17 -8.23 3.43
CA PRO A 304 -13.56 -7.28 4.35
C PRO A 304 -12.83 -7.93 5.53
N GLN A 305 -13.29 -9.10 5.97
CA GLN A 305 -12.70 -9.85 7.09
C GLN A 305 -11.29 -10.39 6.77
N ASP A 306 -11.00 -10.64 5.49
CA ASP A 306 -9.76 -11.24 4.99
C ASP A 306 -8.89 -10.24 4.19
N ALA A 307 -9.44 -9.07 3.86
CA ALA A 307 -8.79 -8.05 3.05
C ALA A 307 -8.10 -6.99 3.91
N ALA A 308 -7.08 -6.35 3.34
CA ALA A 308 -6.50 -5.13 3.92
C ALA A 308 -7.49 -3.99 3.79
N GLU A 309 -7.81 -3.27 4.86
CA GLU A 309 -8.51 -1.99 4.74
C GLU A 309 -7.55 -0.95 4.19
N VAL A 310 -8.03 -0.11 3.26
CA VAL A 310 -7.26 0.99 2.70
C VAL A 310 -8.08 2.27 2.76
N ILE A 311 -7.55 3.27 3.45
CA ILE A 311 -8.12 4.61 3.55
C ILE A 311 -7.30 5.50 2.61
N VAL A 312 -7.93 5.98 1.56
CA VAL A 312 -7.30 6.86 0.56
C VAL A 312 -7.53 8.31 0.95
N ASP A 313 -6.52 9.16 0.74
CA ASP A 313 -6.63 10.59 0.98
C ASP A 313 -7.86 11.21 0.27
N GLY A 314 -8.57 12.07 1.00
CA GLY A 314 -9.91 12.52 0.65
C GLY A 314 -11.06 11.62 1.14
N GLY A 315 -10.78 10.63 2.00
CA GLY A 315 -11.78 9.93 2.80
C GLY A 315 -12.42 8.69 2.15
N LEU A 316 -11.95 8.27 0.97
CA LEU A 316 -12.42 7.05 0.32
C LEU A 316 -11.89 5.82 1.08
N ARG A 317 -12.79 4.99 1.60
CA ARG A 317 -12.44 3.67 2.14
C ARG A 317 -12.61 2.58 1.08
N THR A 318 -11.60 1.73 0.93
CA THR A 318 -11.57 0.61 0.00
C THR A 318 -10.76 -0.55 0.59
N TRP A 319 -10.47 -1.56 -0.23
CA TRP A 319 -9.83 -2.80 0.21
C TRP A 319 -8.65 -3.19 -0.68
N GLY A 320 -7.66 -3.86 -0.12
CA GLY A 320 -6.72 -4.70 -0.85
C GLY A 320 -7.07 -6.16 -0.64
N CYS A 321 -7.40 -6.91 -1.69
CA CYS A 321 -7.65 -8.36 -1.54
C CYS A 321 -6.41 -9.17 -1.08
N CYS A 322 -5.25 -8.51 -1.02
CA CYS A 322 -4.04 -8.95 -0.34
C CYS A 322 -3.19 -7.72 -0.03
N SER A 323 -2.14 -7.91 0.78
CA SER A 323 -1.24 -6.85 1.20
C SER A 323 -0.58 -6.06 0.06
N HIS A 324 -0.17 -6.73 -1.02
CA HIS A 324 0.44 -6.05 -2.16
C HIS A 324 -0.60 -5.30 -3.01
N CYS A 325 -1.84 -5.77 -3.07
CA CYS A 325 -2.92 -5.02 -3.72
C CYS A 325 -3.30 -3.78 -2.92
N ALA A 326 -3.20 -3.84 -1.58
CA ALA A 326 -3.42 -2.68 -0.73
C ALA A 326 -2.44 -1.54 -1.08
N LEU A 327 -1.14 -1.86 -1.19
CA LEU A 327 -0.12 -0.91 -1.68
C LEU A 327 -0.41 -0.43 -3.11
N GLY A 328 -0.93 -1.31 -3.96
CA GLY A 328 -1.31 -0.97 -5.33
C GLY A 328 -2.40 0.10 -5.43
N VAL A 329 -3.22 0.29 -4.38
CA VAL A 329 -4.24 1.36 -4.37
C VAL A 329 -3.59 2.73 -4.51
N ALA A 330 -2.42 2.98 -3.91
CA ALA A 330 -1.68 4.23 -4.09
C ALA A 330 -1.32 4.44 -5.56
N ALA A 331 -0.76 3.41 -6.22
CA ALA A 331 -0.39 3.48 -7.64
C ALA A 331 -1.61 3.71 -8.55
N ARG A 332 -2.76 3.11 -8.24
CA ARG A 332 -3.99 3.27 -9.03
C ARG A 332 -4.67 4.62 -8.84
N THR A 333 -4.64 5.16 -7.63
CA THR A 333 -5.31 6.42 -7.30
C THR A 333 -4.42 7.64 -7.46
N GLY A 334 -3.09 7.46 -7.45
CA GLY A 334 -2.12 8.56 -7.39
C GLY A 334 -2.17 9.35 -6.08
N LYS A 335 -2.77 8.78 -5.03
CA LYS A 335 -3.01 9.43 -3.74
C LYS A 335 -2.31 8.68 -2.62
N ASP A 336 -2.13 9.40 -1.53
CA ASP A 336 -1.66 8.80 -0.30
C ASP A 336 -2.72 7.91 0.34
N ILE A 337 -2.25 6.86 1.00
CA ILE A 337 -3.09 5.82 1.60
C ILE A 337 -2.62 5.48 3.01
N GLU A 338 -3.56 5.03 3.82
CA GLU A 338 -3.34 4.34 5.08
C GLU A 338 -3.90 2.93 4.96
N ILE A 339 -3.06 1.92 5.16
CA ILE A 339 -3.41 0.50 5.08
C ILE A 339 -3.49 -0.06 6.50
N HIS A 340 -4.56 -0.78 6.79
CA HIS A 340 -4.69 -1.62 7.98
C HIS A 340 -4.75 -3.08 7.53
N GLU A 341 -3.70 -3.83 7.82
CA GLU A 341 -3.60 -5.26 7.52
C GLU A 341 -3.22 -6.02 8.80
N LYS A 342 -3.44 -7.32 8.81
CA LYS A 342 -3.07 -8.19 9.92
C LYS A 342 -1.85 -9.02 9.51
N ASP A 343 -0.92 -9.21 10.45
CA ASP A 343 0.14 -10.20 10.33
C ASP A 343 -0.47 -11.55 9.92
N ARG A 344 0.03 -12.14 8.83
CA ARG A 344 -0.57 -13.33 8.25
C ARG A 344 -0.57 -14.52 9.22
N LEU A 345 0.41 -14.60 10.12
CA LEU A 345 0.57 -15.61 11.15
C LEU A 345 -0.18 -15.25 12.43
N THR A 346 0.16 -14.12 13.07
CA THR A 346 -0.26 -13.80 14.45
C THR A 346 -1.56 -13.00 14.52
N LYS A 347 -1.98 -12.40 13.41
CA LYS A 347 -3.10 -11.46 13.30
C LYS A 347 -2.90 -10.11 13.98
N GLU A 348 -1.68 -9.82 14.44
CA GLU A 348 -1.28 -8.51 14.95
C GLU A 348 -1.49 -7.41 13.89
N ALA A 349 -1.84 -6.20 14.32
CA ALA A 349 -2.06 -5.09 13.40
C ALA A 349 -0.75 -4.62 12.74
N ILE A 350 -0.81 -4.37 11.44
CA ILE A 350 0.23 -3.74 10.64
C ILE A 350 -0.39 -2.53 9.96
N VAL A 351 0.13 -1.34 10.26
CA VAL A 351 -0.33 -0.08 9.69
C VAL A 351 0.75 0.51 8.79
N VAL A 352 0.37 0.86 7.57
CA VAL A 352 1.26 1.48 6.59
C VAL A 352 0.66 2.79 6.15
N LYS A 353 1.39 3.91 6.28
CA LYS A 353 0.96 5.20 5.74
C LYS A 353 1.92 5.64 4.66
N THR A 354 1.38 6.14 3.55
CA THR A 354 2.19 6.70 2.47
C THR A 354 2.15 8.21 2.45
N LEU A 355 3.15 8.81 1.83
CA LEU A 355 3.23 10.23 1.58
C LEU A 355 4.04 10.49 0.31
N ASN A 356 3.43 11.16 -0.67
CA ASN A 356 4.02 11.44 -1.98
C ASN A 356 4.58 10.20 -2.68
N GLY A 357 3.88 9.06 -2.57
CA GLY A 357 4.26 7.81 -3.25
C GLY A 357 5.34 6.98 -2.56
N SER A 358 5.78 7.38 -1.37
CA SER A 358 6.70 6.62 -0.51
C SER A 358 6.04 6.27 0.82
N ILE A 359 6.63 5.34 1.57
CA ILE A 359 6.16 5.01 2.93
C ILE A 359 6.58 6.15 3.87
N ALA A 360 5.61 6.69 4.61
CA ALA A 360 5.82 7.74 5.61
C ALA A 360 5.92 7.17 7.03
N SER A 361 5.14 6.13 7.32
CA SER A 361 5.22 5.39 8.57
C SER A 361 4.87 3.92 8.36
N LEU A 362 5.52 3.07 9.14
CA LEU A 362 5.32 1.63 9.15
C LEU A 362 5.27 1.16 10.60
N GLU A 363 4.15 0.56 11.00
CA GLU A 363 3.91 0.10 12.36
C GLU A 363 3.50 -1.37 12.35
N PRO A 364 4.23 -2.27 13.05
CA PRO A 364 5.54 -2.02 13.65
C PRO A 364 6.60 -1.75 12.57
N SER A 365 7.65 -0.98 12.91
CA SER A 365 8.73 -0.64 11.96
C SER A 365 9.50 -1.87 11.47
N THR A 366 9.39 -2.99 12.18
CA THR A 366 9.97 -4.29 11.82
C THR A 366 9.19 -5.04 10.74
N ALA A 367 8.03 -4.53 10.30
CA ALA A 367 7.16 -5.24 9.39
C ALA A 367 7.79 -5.48 8.00
N VAL A 368 7.55 -6.67 7.46
CA VAL A 368 8.09 -7.16 6.19
C VAL A 368 7.00 -7.75 5.32
N ALA A 369 7.29 -7.92 4.03
CA ALA A 369 6.39 -8.55 3.09
C ALA A 369 7.00 -9.85 2.52
N TRP A 370 6.17 -10.88 2.36
CA TRP A 370 6.49 -12.05 1.55
C TRP A 370 5.94 -11.83 0.14
N PHE A 371 6.81 -11.84 -0.86
CA PHE A 371 6.43 -11.83 -2.26
C PHE A 371 6.43 -13.26 -2.79
N GLY A 372 5.23 -13.84 -2.90
CA GLY A 372 5.05 -15.17 -3.47
C GLY A 372 5.42 -15.19 -4.95
N GLN A 373 6.29 -16.11 -5.32
CA GLN A 373 6.75 -16.28 -6.69
C GLN A 373 6.71 -17.74 -7.09
N ARG A 374 6.34 -18.00 -8.34
CA ARG A 374 6.38 -19.33 -8.95
C ARG A 374 7.09 -19.27 -10.29
N GLN A 375 7.75 -20.36 -10.64
CA GLN A 375 8.39 -20.50 -11.94
C GLN A 375 7.37 -21.02 -12.96
N LYS A 376 7.32 -20.37 -14.11
CA LYS A 376 6.54 -20.83 -15.27
C LYS A 376 7.27 -21.98 -15.98
N PRO A 377 6.57 -22.75 -16.83
CA PRO A 377 7.20 -23.80 -17.64
C PRO A 377 8.35 -23.31 -18.53
N ASP A 378 8.35 -22.04 -18.90
CA ASP A 378 9.42 -21.39 -19.69
C ASP A 378 10.64 -20.96 -18.86
N GLY A 379 10.66 -21.27 -17.56
CA GLY A 379 11.74 -20.92 -16.64
C GLY A 379 11.66 -19.50 -16.06
N THR A 380 10.72 -18.65 -16.53
CA THR A 380 10.56 -17.28 -16.03
C THR A 380 9.80 -17.25 -14.70
N TRP A 381 10.11 -16.27 -13.85
CA TRP A 381 9.43 -16.08 -12.58
C TRP A 381 8.24 -15.14 -12.72
N ALA A 382 7.12 -15.51 -12.09
CA ALA A 382 5.96 -14.66 -11.96
C ALA A 382 5.45 -14.65 -10.51
N SER A 383 4.55 -13.72 -10.20
CA SER A 383 3.84 -13.76 -8.92
C SER A 383 3.08 -15.07 -8.79
N ALA A 384 3.13 -15.68 -7.60
CA ALA A 384 2.33 -16.84 -7.26
C ALA A 384 0.84 -16.50 -7.09
N GLY A 385 0.50 -15.22 -6.90
CA GLY A 385 -0.87 -14.74 -6.77
C GLY A 385 -1.17 -14.17 -5.38
N CYS A 386 -2.37 -13.59 -5.23
CA CYS A 386 -2.76 -12.86 -4.02
C CYS A 386 -2.80 -13.72 -2.75
N PHE A 387 -3.03 -15.03 -2.87
CA PHE A 387 -3.11 -15.95 -1.72
C PHE A 387 -1.74 -16.37 -1.18
N HIS A 388 -0.68 -16.17 -1.96
CA HIS A 388 0.69 -16.62 -1.69
C HIS A 388 1.62 -15.48 -1.24
N GLN A 389 1.04 -14.36 -0.80
CA GLN A 389 1.76 -13.16 -0.37
C GLN A 389 1.08 -12.53 0.83
N GLY A 390 1.84 -11.83 1.66
CA GLY A 390 1.32 -11.29 2.92
C GLY A 390 2.30 -10.36 3.62
N PHE A 391 1.79 -9.62 4.59
CA PHE A 391 2.61 -8.86 5.54
C PHE A 391 2.80 -9.64 6.83
N PHE A 392 3.93 -9.38 7.47
CA PHE A 392 4.32 -9.94 8.75
C PHE A 392 4.92 -8.82 9.60
N ALA A 393 4.58 -8.79 10.88
CA ALA A 393 5.05 -7.80 11.85
C ALA A 393 6.58 -7.83 12.01
N ASN A 394 7.21 -8.97 11.72
CA ASN A 394 8.66 -9.12 11.69
C ASN A 394 9.09 -10.32 10.83
N THR A 395 10.40 -10.45 10.62
CA THR A 395 11.00 -11.56 9.85
C THR A 395 10.74 -12.93 10.49
N GLU A 396 10.70 -13.04 11.81
CA GLU A 396 10.54 -14.32 12.51
C GLU A 396 9.15 -14.91 12.26
N ASN A 397 8.11 -14.08 12.32
CA ASN A 397 6.74 -14.44 11.96
C ASN A 397 6.67 -14.93 10.50
N LEU A 398 7.32 -14.21 9.58
CA LEU A 398 7.40 -14.63 8.18
C LEU A 398 8.05 -16.01 8.05
N LYS A 399 9.22 -16.23 8.65
CA LYS A 399 9.93 -17.52 8.59
C LYS A 399 9.09 -18.66 9.17
N LYS A 400 8.42 -18.43 10.30
CA LYS A 400 7.54 -19.42 10.93
C LYS A 400 6.34 -19.74 10.05
N TRP A 401 5.72 -18.73 9.44
CA TRP A 401 4.62 -18.95 8.49
C TRP A 401 5.08 -19.72 7.26
N VAL A 402 6.20 -19.35 6.65
CA VAL A 402 6.77 -20.08 5.51
C VAL A 402 7.10 -21.53 5.89
N GLY A 403 7.58 -21.78 7.11
CA GLY A 403 7.77 -23.12 7.66
C GLY A 403 6.46 -23.92 7.82
N GLN A 404 5.35 -23.28 8.19
CA GLN A 404 4.03 -23.90 8.31
C GLN A 404 3.31 -24.13 6.98
N ASN A 405 3.76 -23.47 5.91
CA ASN A 405 3.14 -23.54 4.59
C ASN A 405 4.15 -24.11 3.59
N PRO A 406 4.36 -25.44 3.53
CA PRO A 406 5.51 -26.04 2.85
C PRO A 406 5.50 -25.88 1.32
N TYR A 407 4.35 -25.55 0.74
CA TYR A 407 4.18 -25.32 -0.70
C TYR A 407 4.57 -23.91 -1.16
N GLU A 408 4.67 -22.95 -0.24
CA GLU A 408 4.87 -21.55 -0.61
C GLU A 408 6.26 -21.32 -1.21
N THR A 409 6.35 -20.54 -2.28
CA THR A 409 7.64 -20.14 -2.85
C THR A 409 7.66 -18.63 -3.05
N GLY A 410 8.84 -18.02 -2.96
CA GLY A 410 8.97 -16.58 -2.97
C GLY A 410 10.18 -16.08 -2.20
N LYS A 411 10.13 -14.80 -1.85
CA LYS A 411 11.18 -14.12 -1.11
C LYS A 411 10.62 -13.06 -0.18
N LEU A 412 11.36 -12.81 0.89
CA LEU A 412 11.17 -11.66 1.75
C LEU A 412 11.58 -10.38 0.99
N ILE A 413 10.73 -9.36 1.04
CA ILE A 413 11.02 -8.00 0.58
C ILE A 413 10.58 -6.98 1.64
N SER A 414 11.11 -5.76 1.58
CA SER A 414 10.60 -4.66 2.40
C SER A 414 9.24 -4.19 1.89
N ILE A 415 8.41 -3.65 2.78
CA ILE A 415 7.15 -3.01 2.39
C ILE A 415 7.42 -1.77 1.52
N HIS A 416 8.53 -1.07 1.77
CA HIS A 416 9.05 0.01 0.91
C HIS A 416 9.30 -0.46 -0.53
N GLN A 417 10.03 -1.57 -0.70
CA GLN A 417 10.29 -2.18 -2.00
C GLN A 417 8.99 -2.62 -2.67
N ALA A 418 8.08 -3.24 -1.91
CA ALA A 418 6.78 -3.65 -2.41
C ALA A 418 5.95 -2.47 -2.95
N LEU A 419 5.94 -1.33 -2.24
CA LEU A 419 5.28 -0.10 -2.70
C LEU A 419 5.97 0.45 -3.95
N ALA A 420 7.29 0.61 -3.92
CA ALA A 420 8.06 1.14 -5.03
C ALA A 420 7.82 0.34 -6.32
N ASP A 421 7.72 -0.98 -6.22
CA ASP A 421 7.41 -1.84 -7.37
C ASP A 421 5.97 -1.66 -7.88
N LYS A 422 5.01 -1.31 -7.02
CA LYS A 422 3.66 -0.93 -7.46
C LYS A 422 3.64 0.44 -8.14
N MET A 423 4.37 1.41 -7.61
CA MET A 423 4.42 2.77 -8.15
C MET A 423 5.07 2.83 -9.54
N LYS A 424 5.89 1.84 -9.92
CA LYS A 424 6.47 1.68 -11.27
C LYS A 424 5.47 1.15 -12.32
N LEU A 425 4.28 0.69 -11.93
CA LEU A 425 3.32 0.13 -12.87
C LEU A 425 2.70 1.22 -13.75
N SER A 426 2.72 1.01 -15.06
CA SER A 426 1.95 1.82 -16.01
C SER A 426 0.44 1.63 -15.81
N GLN A 427 -0.36 2.59 -16.30
CA GLN A 427 -1.82 2.51 -16.27
C GLN A 427 -2.36 1.24 -16.95
N GLU A 428 -1.74 0.80 -18.05
CA GLU A 428 -2.12 -0.45 -18.71
C GLU A 428 -1.80 -1.70 -17.89
N GLN A 429 -0.69 -1.70 -17.14
CA GLN A 429 -0.39 -2.79 -16.20
C GLN A 429 -1.34 -2.77 -15.00
N ILE A 430 -1.73 -1.59 -14.50
CA ILE A 430 -2.71 -1.44 -13.41
C ILE A 430 -4.08 -1.95 -13.83
N LYS A 431 -4.57 -1.58 -15.02
CA LYS A 431 -5.84 -2.12 -15.57
C LYS A 431 -5.80 -3.64 -15.72
N LYS A 432 -4.61 -4.20 -15.97
CA LYS A 432 -4.37 -5.64 -16.07
C LYS A 432 -3.90 -6.25 -14.76
N ALA A 433 -3.97 -5.56 -13.61
CA ALA A 433 -3.43 -6.06 -12.36
C ALA A 433 -4.05 -7.40 -11.93
N CYS A 434 -5.32 -7.63 -12.24
CA CYS A 434 -5.97 -8.93 -12.03
C CYS A 434 -5.48 -10.02 -13.00
N LYS A 435 -4.98 -9.65 -14.18
CA LYS A 435 -4.43 -10.55 -15.21
C LYS A 435 -2.94 -10.87 -14.99
N ILE A 436 -2.23 -10.07 -14.19
CA ILE A 436 -0.81 -10.30 -13.85
C ILE A 436 -0.63 -11.61 -13.02
N GLY A 437 -1.72 -12.17 -12.46
CA GLY A 437 -1.70 -13.38 -11.63
C GLY A 437 -2.63 -14.53 -12.04
N GLU A 438 -2.99 -14.68 -13.32
CA GLU A 438 -3.69 -15.89 -13.85
C GLU A 438 -5.07 -16.24 -13.23
N CYS A 439 -5.85 -15.24 -12.82
CA CYS A 439 -7.10 -15.48 -12.06
C CYS A 439 -8.33 -15.78 -12.93
N SER A 440 -8.19 -15.68 -14.25
CA SER A 440 -9.19 -16.19 -15.19
C SER A 440 -8.80 -17.62 -15.53
N PRO A 441 -9.72 -18.59 -15.41
CA PRO A 441 -9.55 -19.86 -16.09
C PRO A 441 -9.22 -19.57 -17.55
N LYS A 442 -8.10 -20.12 -18.02
CA LYS A 442 -7.70 -20.03 -19.42
C LYS A 442 -8.35 -21.13 -20.20
#